data_AF-A0A9E3GIC1-F1
#
_entry.id   AF-A0A9E3GIC1-F1
#
_cell.length_a   1.000
_cell.length_b   1.000
_cell.length_c   1.000
_cell.angle_alpha   90.00
_cell.angle_beta   90.00
_cell.angle_gamma   90.00
#
_symmetry.space_group_name_H-M   'P 1'
#
loop_
_entity.id
_entity.type
_entity.pdbx_description
1 polymer ?
#
loop_
_entity_poly.entity_id
_entity_poly.type
_entity_poly.pdbx_seq_one_letter_code
_entity_poly.pdbx_strand_id
1 'polypeptide(L)'
;MTEFFSEEIRITIQIILIDLVLSADNAVIIGMAASQFDPAIRKKVLIIGTAFAVVFRITFSAMTAYLMQFQGIRTIGGILLFWVAYKLYVDILKKKEETKDLSKYQVDVSERSNFRKAVMTVIIADITLSLDNV
;
A
#
# COMPACT_ATOMS: atom_id res chain seq x y z
N MET A 1 -24.77 20.51 -22.09
CA MET A 1 -23.61 19.72 -22.57
C MET A 1 -22.33 20.14 -21.85
N THR A 2 -22.02 21.43 -21.76
CA THR A 2 -20.88 21.98 -20.99
C THR A 2 -20.91 21.65 -19.50
N GLU A 3 -22.08 21.66 -18.84
CA GLU A 3 -22.18 21.31 -17.42
C GLU A 3 -21.89 19.82 -17.14
N PHE A 4 -22.27 18.92 -18.05
CA PHE A 4 -21.91 17.50 -17.94
C PHE A 4 -20.39 17.31 -18.02
N PHE A 5 -19.72 17.97 -18.97
CA PHE A 5 -18.25 17.90 -19.07
C PHE A 5 -17.54 18.49 -17.84
N SER A 6 -18.08 19.55 -17.22
CA SER A 6 -17.49 20.09 -15.98
C SER A 6 -17.64 19.17 -14.77
N GLU A 7 -18.75 18.45 -14.65
CA GLU A 7 -18.98 17.49 -13.55
C GLU A 7 -18.04 16.27 -13.67
N GLU A 8 -17.94 15.67 -14.86
CA GLU A 8 -17.04 14.52 -15.10
C GLU A 8 -15.56 14.89 -14.86
N ILE A 9 -15.15 16.09 -15.30
CA ILE A 9 -13.81 16.62 -15.04
C ILE A 9 -13.60 16.82 -13.54
N ARG A 10 -14.59 17.35 -12.80
CA ARG A 10 -14.47 17.56 -11.35
C ARG A 10 -14.32 16.23 -10.61
N ILE A 11 -15.11 15.23 -10.96
CA ILE A 11 -15.04 13.88 -10.37
C ILE A 11 -13.68 13.26 -10.67
N THR A 12 -13.21 13.35 -11.92
CA THR A 12 -11.89 12.84 -12.32
C THR A 12 -10.77 13.49 -11.51
N ILE A 13 -10.79 14.81 -11.37
CA ILE A 13 -9.80 15.54 -10.57
C ILE A 13 -9.87 15.14 -9.10
N GLN A 14 -11.06 14.99 -8.52
CA GLN A 14 -11.22 14.54 -7.13
C GLN A 14 -10.62 13.15 -6.91
N ILE A 15 -10.89 12.20 -7.82
CA ILE A 15 -10.34 10.84 -7.73
C ILE A 15 -8.81 10.89 -7.81
N ILE A 16 -8.24 11.63 -8.77
CA ILE A 16 -6.79 11.81 -8.90
C ILE A 16 -6.20 12.41 -7.62
N LEU A 17 -6.83 13.41 -7.03
CA LEU A 17 -6.35 14.05 -5.80
C LEU A 17 -6.42 13.11 -4.60
N ILE A 18 -7.51 12.34 -4.44
CA ILE A 18 -7.65 11.36 -3.36
C ILE A 18 -6.57 10.29 -3.51
N ASP A 19 -6.39 9.74 -4.71
CA ASP A 19 -5.36 8.72 -4.98
C ASP A 19 -3.95 9.27 -4.76
N LEU A 20 -3.67 10.53 -5.11
CA LEU A 20 -2.37 11.15 -4.89
C LEU A 20 -2.05 11.29 -3.41
N VAL A 21 -3.02 11.77 -2.59
CA VAL A 21 -2.82 11.91 -1.13
C VAL A 21 -2.63 10.55 -0.48
N LEU A 22 -3.41 9.57 -0.90
CA LEU A 22 -3.46 8.22 -0.34
C LEU A 22 -2.31 7.31 -0.81
N SER A 23 -1.59 7.70 -1.87
CA SER A 23 -0.39 7.00 -2.36
C SER A 23 0.92 7.66 -1.93
N ALA A 24 0.88 8.83 -1.31
CA ALA A 24 2.07 9.63 -1.02
C ALA A 24 3.02 8.94 -0.02
N ASP A 25 2.50 8.41 1.08
CA ASP A 25 3.25 7.62 2.07
C ASP A 25 3.64 6.23 1.54
N ASN A 26 2.74 5.61 0.78
CA ASN A 26 2.95 4.32 0.14
C ASN A 26 4.12 4.36 -0.86
N ALA A 27 4.25 5.46 -1.62
CA ALA A 27 5.37 5.67 -2.53
C ALA A 27 6.72 5.77 -1.80
N VAL A 28 6.76 6.34 -0.59
CA VAL A 28 7.98 6.44 0.22
C VAL A 28 8.41 5.06 0.72
N ILE A 29 7.48 4.23 1.21
CA ILE A 29 7.78 2.89 1.71
C ILE A 29 8.25 1.98 0.57
N ILE A 30 7.58 2.00 -0.58
CA ILE A 30 7.99 1.25 -1.77
C ILE A 30 9.37 1.73 -2.27
N GLY A 31 9.59 3.04 -2.29
CA GLY A 31 10.87 3.65 -2.66
C GLY A 31 12.02 3.26 -1.74
N MET A 32 11.76 3.16 -0.43
CA MET A 32 12.71 2.72 0.60
C MET A 32 12.95 1.21 0.54
N ALA A 33 11.94 0.40 0.24
CA ALA A 33 12.11 -1.04 0.01
C ALA A 33 12.97 -1.31 -1.24
N ALA A 34 12.69 -0.60 -2.33
CA ALA A 34 13.40 -0.75 -3.59
C ALA A 34 14.82 -0.15 -3.58
N SER A 35 15.10 0.85 -2.74
CA SER A 35 16.44 1.48 -2.65
C SER A 35 17.52 0.55 -2.09
N GLN A 36 17.13 -0.58 -1.49
CA GLN A 36 18.06 -1.58 -0.98
C GLN A 36 18.69 -2.45 -2.10
N PHE A 37 18.18 -2.38 -3.33
CA PHE A 37 18.65 -3.20 -4.47
C PHE A 37 19.45 -2.38 -5.49
N ASP A 38 20.30 -3.06 -6.27
CA ASP A 38 21.18 -2.39 -7.26
C ASP A 38 20.41 -1.52 -8.27
N PRO A 39 20.95 -0.36 -8.69
CA PRO A 39 20.24 0.58 -9.58
C PRO A 39 19.76 -0.03 -10.90
N ALA A 40 20.52 -0.99 -11.45
CA ALA A 40 20.19 -1.69 -12.68
C ALA A 40 18.96 -2.61 -12.57
N ILE A 41 18.72 -3.15 -11.37
CA ILE A 41 17.60 -4.06 -11.06
C ILE A 41 16.41 -3.28 -10.50
N ARG A 42 16.67 -2.27 -9.67
CA ARG A 42 15.68 -1.43 -9.00
C ARG A 42 14.61 -0.88 -9.94
N LYS A 43 15.00 -0.32 -11.10
CA LYS A 43 14.03 0.23 -12.07
C LYS A 43 13.09 -0.84 -12.63
N LYS A 44 13.63 -2.02 -12.99
CA LYS A 44 12.82 -3.13 -13.51
C LYS A 44 11.88 -3.69 -12.45
N VAL A 45 12.38 -3.80 -11.21
CA VAL A 45 11.60 -4.25 -10.05
C VAL A 45 10.46 -3.29 -9.76
N LEU A 46 10.69 -1.98 -9.80
CA LEU A 46 9.64 -0.99 -9.60
C LEU A 46 8.55 -1.10 -10.67
N ILE A 47 8.91 -1.19 -11.96
CA ILE A 47 7.93 -1.30 -13.05
C ILE A 47 7.08 -2.57 -12.92
N ILE A 48 7.73 -3.72 -12.68
CA ILE A 48 7.03 -5.00 -12.54
C ILE A 48 6.21 -5.03 -11.25
N GLY A 49 6.76 -4.52 -10.15
CA GLY A 49 6.08 -4.38 -8.87
C GLY A 49 4.82 -3.53 -9.00
N THR A 50 4.90 -2.37 -9.66
CA THR A 50 3.73 -1.52 -9.92
C THR A 50 2.69 -2.20 -10.82
N ALA A 51 3.10 -2.99 -11.81
CA ALA A 51 2.15 -3.74 -12.64
C ALA A 51 1.36 -4.76 -11.79
N PHE A 52 2.05 -5.51 -10.92
CA PHE A 52 1.38 -6.42 -9.96
C PHE A 52 0.52 -5.66 -8.95
N ALA A 53 1.01 -4.52 -8.44
CA ALA A 53 0.30 -3.66 -7.50
C ALA A 53 -1.06 -3.22 -8.04
N VAL A 54 -1.10 -2.75 -9.29
CA VAL A 54 -2.36 -2.34 -9.95
C VAL A 54 -3.33 -3.53 -10.04
N VAL A 55 -2.85 -4.73 -10.35
CA VAL A 55 -3.68 -5.93 -10.41
C VAL A 55 -4.26 -6.28 -9.04
N PHE A 56 -3.45 -6.27 -7.99
CA PHE A 56 -3.92 -6.50 -6.62
C PHE A 56 -4.93 -5.45 -6.20
N ARG A 57 -4.66 -4.17 -6.49
CA ARG A 57 -5.55 -3.06 -6.15
C ARG A 57 -6.91 -3.19 -6.83
N ILE A 58 -6.96 -3.49 -8.12
CA ILE A 58 -8.24 -3.74 -8.83
C ILE A 58 -8.98 -4.92 -8.20
N THR A 59 -8.26 -6.00 -7.87
CA THR A 59 -8.84 -7.20 -7.27
C THR A 59 -9.43 -6.90 -5.90
N PHE A 60 -8.67 -6.22 -5.02
CA PHE A 60 -9.13 -5.84 -3.70
C PHE A 60 -10.29 -4.86 -3.78
N SER A 61 -10.21 -3.80 -4.61
CA SER A 61 -11.31 -2.84 -4.75
C SER A 61 -12.58 -3.52 -5.25
N ALA A 62 -12.49 -4.46 -6.18
CA ALA A 62 -13.64 -5.25 -6.61
C ALA A 62 -14.20 -6.13 -5.48
N MET A 63 -13.33 -6.79 -4.70
CA MET A 63 -13.75 -7.59 -3.53
C MET A 63 -14.41 -6.73 -2.46
N THR A 64 -13.85 -5.57 -2.13
CA THR A 64 -14.39 -4.62 -1.15
C THR A 64 -15.72 -4.04 -1.64
N ALA A 65 -15.82 -3.66 -2.91
CA ALA A 65 -17.06 -3.18 -3.50
C ALA A 65 -18.16 -4.25 -3.42
N TYR A 66 -17.81 -5.52 -3.65
CA TYR A 66 -18.73 -6.65 -3.48
C TYR A 66 -19.15 -6.86 -2.02
N LEU A 67 -18.20 -6.84 -1.09
CA LEU A 67 -18.47 -6.95 0.35
C LEU A 67 -19.33 -5.78 0.88
N MET A 68 -19.14 -4.56 0.38
CA MET A 68 -19.94 -3.40 0.79
C MET A 68 -21.43 -3.50 0.40
N GLN A 69 -21.81 -4.40 -0.51
CA GLN A 69 -23.21 -4.63 -0.85
C GLN A 69 -24.01 -5.24 0.32
N PHE A 70 -23.34 -5.91 1.26
CA PHE A 70 -24.01 -6.47 2.43
C PHE A 70 -24.27 -5.40 3.51
N GLN A 71 -25.54 -5.21 3.83
CA GLN A 71 -25.99 -4.26 4.83
C GLN A 71 -25.48 -4.67 6.23
N GLY A 72 -24.60 -3.85 6.81
CA GLY A 72 -23.96 -4.10 8.11
C GLY A 72 -22.44 -4.28 8.06
N ILE A 73 -21.86 -4.62 6.90
CA ILE A 73 -20.39 -4.75 6.75
C ILE A 73 -19.70 -3.41 7.00
N ARG A 74 -20.31 -2.28 6.59
CA ARG A 74 -19.77 -0.94 6.88
C ARG A 74 -19.65 -0.67 8.38
N THR A 75 -20.64 -1.08 9.18
CA THR A 75 -20.65 -0.88 10.63
C THR A 75 -19.62 -1.79 11.31
N ILE A 76 -19.59 -3.07 10.94
CA ILE A 76 -18.63 -4.04 11.48
C ILE A 76 -17.21 -3.64 11.10
N GLY A 77 -16.99 -3.25 9.84
CA GLY A 77 -15.72 -2.75 9.33
C GLY A 77 -15.25 -1.51 10.09
N GLY A 78 -16.14 -0.56 10.39
CA GLY A 78 -15.82 0.61 11.20
C GLY A 78 -15.37 0.28 12.63
N ILE A 79 -16.05 -0.67 13.29
CA ILE A 79 -15.67 -1.14 14.64
C ILE A 79 -14.32 -1.88 14.58
N LEU A 80 -14.12 -2.73 13.57
CA LEU A 80 -12.88 -3.45 13.36
C LEU A 80 -11.71 -2.49 13.12
N LEU A 81 -11.89 -1.46 12.29
CA LEU A 81 -10.90 -0.42 12.04
C LEU A 81 -10.55 0.34 13.31
N PHE A 82 -11.54 0.70 14.13
CA PHE A 82 -11.30 1.35 15.41
C PHE A 82 -10.45 0.47 16.33
N TRP A 83 -10.72 -0.83 16.38
CA TRP A 83 -9.94 -1.78 17.15
C TRP A 83 -8.50 -1.92 16.65
N VAL A 84 -8.29 -2.00 15.33
CA VAL A 84 -6.95 -2.04 14.71
C VAL A 84 -6.17 -0.76 15.03
N ALA A 85 -6.80 0.41 14.90
CA ALA A 85 -6.17 1.69 15.22
C ALA A 85 -5.76 1.78 16.70
N TYR A 86 -6.64 1.34 17.62
CA TYR A 86 -6.32 1.28 19.05
C TYR A 86 -5.18 0.31 19.35
N LYS A 87 -5.20 -0.89 18.74
CA LYS A 87 -4.14 -1.87 18.89
C LYS A 87 -2.80 -1.32 18.40
N LEU A 88 -2.79 -0.70 17.22
CA LEU A 88 -1.59 -0.08 16.65
C LEU A 88 -1.04 1.03 17.55
N TYR A 89 -1.92 1.87 18.10
CA TYR A 89 -1.53 2.89 19.08
C TYR A 89 -0.83 2.26 20.29
N VAL A 90 -1.43 1.24 20.90
CA VAL A 90 -0.83 0.53 22.05
C VAL A 90 0.50 -0.14 21.68
N ASP A 91 0.59 -0.76 20.51
CA ASP A 91 1.82 -1.42 20.05
C ASP A 91 2.95 -0.40 19.81
N ILE A 92 2.65 0.79 19.26
CA ILE A 92 3.62 1.88 19.11
C ILE A 92 4.10 2.39 20.48
N LEU A 93 3.19 2.53 21.45
CA LEU A 93 3.54 2.94 22.82
C LEU A 93 4.46 1.92 23.50
N LYS A 94 4.17 0.62 23.36
CA LYS A 94 4.99 -0.47 23.91
C LYS A 94 6.34 -0.62 23.22
N LYS A 95 6.39 -0.44 21.90
CA LYS A 95 7.62 -0.55 21.10
C LYS A 95 8.65 0.54 21.42
N LYS A 96 8.25 1.61 22.12
CA LYS A 96 9.19 2.64 22.61
C LYS A 96 10.13 2.12 23.71
N GLU A 97 9.84 0.97 24.34
CA GLU A 97 10.66 0.38 25.41
C GLU A 97 11.60 -0.75 24.94
N GLU A 98 11.37 -1.37 23.76
CA GLU A 98 12.22 -2.44 23.22
C GLU A 98 12.92 -2.01 21.91
N THR A 99 14.03 -1.30 22.05
CA THR A 99 14.97 -1.10 20.92
C THR A 99 15.94 -2.29 20.84
N LYS A 100 15.42 -3.47 20.52
CA LYS A 100 16.22 -4.61 20.02
C LYS A 100 15.48 -5.21 18.82
N ASP A 101 16.24 -5.57 17.79
CA ASP A 101 15.80 -6.16 16.51
C ASP A 101 15.38 -5.22 15.37
N LEU A 102 16.22 -4.21 15.08
CA LEU A 102 16.31 -3.57 13.75
C LEU A 102 16.99 -4.46 12.67
N SER A 103 17.30 -5.73 12.98
CA SER A 103 18.02 -6.66 12.10
C SER A 103 17.12 -7.39 11.09
N LYS A 104 15.79 -7.34 11.22
CA LYS A 104 14.87 -8.15 10.40
C LYS A 104 14.51 -7.57 9.02
N TYR A 105 14.86 -6.31 8.76
CA TYR A 105 14.50 -5.59 7.53
C TYR A 105 15.69 -5.20 6.64
N GLN A 106 16.91 -5.62 6.99
CA GLN A 106 18.07 -5.41 6.13
C GLN A 106 18.17 -6.58 5.15
N VAL A 107 18.03 -6.28 3.86
CA VAL A 107 18.37 -7.26 2.81
C VAL A 107 19.87 -7.53 2.89
N ASP A 108 20.23 -8.79 3.13
CA ASP A 108 21.62 -9.26 3.17
C ASP A 108 22.36 -8.81 1.89
N VAL A 109 23.63 -8.42 2.02
CA VAL A 109 24.44 -7.87 0.91
C VAL A 109 24.50 -8.86 -0.25
N SER A 110 24.48 -10.16 0.03
CA SER A 110 24.45 -11.24 -0.95
C SER A 110 23.15 -11.32 -1.77
N GLU A 111 22.08 -10.68 -1.31
CA GLU A 111 20.73 -10.78 -1.86
C GLU A 111 20.25 -9.51 -2.58
N ARG A 112 21.01 -8.41 -2.49
CA ARG A 112 20.70 -7.12 -3.14
C ARG A 112 20.73 -7.16 -4.66
N SER A 113 21.41 -8.14 -5.24
CA SER A 113 21.43 -8.40 -6.68
C SER A 113 20.36 -9.42 -7.11
N ASN A 114 19.62 -10.01 -6.15
CA ASN A 114 18.65 -11.05 -6.45
C ASN A 114 17.31 -10.44 -6.88
N PHE A 115 17.08 -10.43 -8.19
CA PHE A 115 15.88 -9.89 -8.81
C PHE A 115 14.57 -10.46 -8.24
N ARG A 116 14.51 -11.77 -7.97
CA ARG A 116 13.29 -12.41 -7.44
C ARG A 116 12.96 -11.92 -6.03
N LYS A 117 13.97 -11.79 -5.18
CA LYS A 117 13.79 -11.24 -3.82
C LYS A 117 13.38 -9.77 -3.89
N ALA A 118 13.98 -8.99 -4.78
CA ALA A 118 13.61 -7.60 -4.99
C ALA A 118 12.15 -7.42 -5.40
N VAL A 119 11.68 -8.20 -6.39
CA VAL A 119 10.27 -8.19 -6.81
C VAL A 119 9.36 -8.62 -5.65
N MET A 120 9.70 -9.70 -4.94
CA MET A 120 8.88 -10.17 -3.82
C MET A 120 8.79 -9.15 -2.69
N THR A 121 9.88 -8.47 -2.34
CA THR A 121 9.89 -7.43 -1.30
C THR A 121 9.00 -6.26 -1.68
N VAL A 122 9.02 -5.81 -2.94
CA VAL A 122 8.14 -4.73 -3.42
C VAL A 122 6.68 -5.17 -3.44
N ILE A 123 6.39 -6.39 -3.91
CA ILE A 123 5.03 -6.93 -3.92
C ILE A 123 4.48 -7.08 -2.49
N ILE A 124 5.27 -7.58 -1.54
CA ILE A 124 4.84 -7.72 -0.15
C ILE A 124 4.58 -6.35 0.49
N ALA A 125 5.46 -5.38 0.24
CA ALA A 125 5.26 -4.01 0.72
C ALA A 125 3.94 -3.45 0.16
N ASP A 126 3.72 -3.57 -1.14
CA ASP A 126 2.50 -3.08 -1.80
C ASP A 126 1.23 -3.80 -1.33
N ILE A 127 1.23 -5.12 -1.18
CA ILE A 127 0.08 -5.88 -0.63
C ILE A 127 -0.25 -5.40 0.78
N THR A 128 0.76 -5.19 1.61
CA THR A 128 0.56 -4.73 2.99
C THR A 128 -0.09 -3.33 3.01
N LEU A 129 0.33 -2.45 2.08
CA LEU A 129 -0.11 -1.06 1.91
C LEU A 129 -1.34 -0.88 1.00
N SER A 130 -1.85 -1.95 0.40
CA SER A 130 -3.08 -1.92 -0.41
C SER A 130 -4.26 -2.53 0.33
N LEU A 131 -4.00 -3.42 1.29
CA LEU A 131 -5.03 -3.96 2.18
C LEU A 131 -5.61 -2.93 3.15
N ASP A 132 -4.82 -1.92 3.55
CA ASP A 132 -5.29 -0.77 4.33
C ASP A 132 -5.86 0.36 3.45
N ASN A 133 -5.71 0.26 2.13
CA ASN A 133 -5.97 1.29 1.14
C ASN A 133 -7.01 0.87 0.06
N VAL A 134 -7.97 0.04 0.44
CA VAL A 134 -9.04 -0.46 -0.44
C VAL A 134 -10.40 0.14 -0.11
#